data_AF-A0A916EEP9-F1
#
_entry.id   AF-A0A916EEP9-F1
#
_cell.length_a   1.000
_cell.length_b   1.000
_cell.length_c   1.000
_cell.angle_alpha   90.00
_cell.angle_beta   90.00
_cell.angle_gamma   90.00
#
_symmetry.space_group_name_H-M   'P 1'
#
loop_
_entity.id
_entity.type
_entity.pdbx_description
1 polymer ?
#
loop_
_entity_poly.entity_id
_entity_poly.type
_entity_poly.pdbx_seq_one_letter_code
_entity_poly.pdbx_strand_id
1 'polypeptide(L)'
;MNPNVGPLSFNSPNDNEPQFQKPYSEETAKMIDEEVRKLVASAYERTVKLLTDKKNDVEKVAQLLLSKEVLNRDDMISLLGKRPFVEKNNYEEYFNPKENTPPPPSAEQSQSSSNA
;
A
#
# COMPACT_ATOMS: atom_id res chain seq x y z
N MET A 1 1.74 9.80 -13.13
CA MET A 1 2.04 10.59 -14.34
C MET A 1 1.47 9.86 -15.53
N ASN A 2 0.68 10.54 -16.38
CA ASN A 2 0.06 9.94 -17.55
C ASN A 2 0.58 10.65 -18.83
N PRO A 3 1.05 9.92 -19.85
CA PRO A 3 1.60 10.52 -21.06
C PRO A 3 0.57 11.25 -21.93
N ASN A 4 -0.70 10.85 -21.90
CA ASN A 4 -1.78 11.45 -22.70
C ASN A 4 -2.30 12.76 -22.09
N VAL A 5 -2.31 12.85 -20.75
CA VAL A 5 -2.69 14.08 -20.02
C VAL A 5 -1.49 15.03 -19.88
N GLY A 6 -0.26 14.51 -19.90
CA GLY A 6 0.96 15.28 -19.73
C GLY A 6 1.26 15.64 -18.27
N PRO A 7 2.24 16.52 -18.00
CA PRO A 7 2.65 16.91 -16.65
C PRO A 7 1.68 17.94 -16.04
N LEU A 8 0.38 17.67 -16.08
CA LEU A 8 -0.64 18.53 -15.47
C LEU A 8 -0.95 18.07 -14.05
N SER A 9 -1.09 19.03 -13.14
CA SER A 9 -1.58 18.81 -11.78
C SER A 9 -2.91 19.55 -11.63
N PHE A 10 -3.97 18.81 -11.36
CA PHE A 10 -5.23 19.39 -10.92
C PHE A 10 -5.21 19.40 -9.40
N ASN A 11 -5.46 20.55 -8.77
CA ASN A 11 -5.58 20.59 -7.31
C ASN A 11 -6.69 19.61 -6.91
N SER A 12 -6.34 18.61 -6.08
CA SER A 12 -7.34 17.94 -5.28
C SER A 12 -7.90 18.99 -4.32
N PRO A 13 -9.23 19.06 -4.13
CA PRO A 13 -9.77 19.88 -3.08
C PRO A 13 -9.08 19.49 -1.77
N ASN A 14 -8.58 20.49 -1.03
CA ASN A 14 -8.40 20.28 0.40
C ASN A 14 -9.76 19.80 0.93
N ASP A 15 -9.78 18.80 1.82
CA ASP A 15 -11.01 18.19 2.35
C ASP A 15 -12.03 19.20 2.94
N ASN A 16 -11.64 20.47 3.11
CA ASN A 16 -12.43 21.56 3.67
C ASN A 16 -13.03 22.56 2.65
N GLU A 17 -12.74 22.47 1.35
CA GLU A 17 -13.39 23.33 0.35
C GLU A 17 -14.09 22.53 -0.76
N PRO A 18 -15.43 22.60 -0.86
CA PRO A 18 -16.14 21.97 -1.96
C PRO A 18 -15.76 22.65 -3.28
N GLN A 19 -15.04 21.91 -4.12
CA GLN A 19 -14.67 22.33 -5.48
C GLN A 19 -15.91 22.18 -6.38
N PHE A 20 -16.71 23.25 -6.47
CA PHE A 20 -17.98 23.25 -7.19
C PHE A 20 -17.85 23.02 -8.70
N GLN A 21 -16.66 23.21 -9.29
CA GLN A 21 -16.44 23.02 -10.72
C GLN A 21 -15.07 22.40 -11.01
N LYS A 22 -15.04 21.42 -11.92
CA LYS A 22 -13.81 20.80 -12.41
C LYS A 22 -13.01 21.84 -13.22
N PRO A 23 -11.70 22.04 -12.97
CA PRO A 23 -10.90 23.06 -13.65
C PRO A 23 -10.42 22.60 -15.04
N TYR A 24 -11.24 21.85 -15.77
CA TYR A 24 -10.93 21.29 -17.08
C TYR A 24 -12.20 21.01 -17.87
N SER A 25 -12.07 20.91 -19.20
CA SER A 25 -13.19 20.66 -20.11
C SER A 25 -13.77 19.26 -19.93
N GLU A 26 -15.01 19.03 -20.40
CA GLU A 26 -15.63 17.71 -20.46
C GLU A 26 -14.85 16.72 -21.33
N GLU A 27 -14.22 17.21 -22.41
CA GLU A 27 -13.35 16.38 -23.27
C GLU A 27 -12.13 15.89 -22.49
N THR A 28 -11.51 16.76 -21.71
CA THR A 28 -10.40 16.40 -20.82
C THR A 28 -10.87 15.47 -19.70
N ALA A 29 -12.07 15.68 -19.15
CA ALA A 29 -12.65 14.82 -18.13
C ALA A 29 -12.83 13.38 -18.66
N LYS A 30 -13.40 13.25 -19.86
CA LYS A 30 -13.55 11.95 -20.54
C LYS A 30 -12.21 11.27 -20.78
N MET A 31 -11.20 12.02 -21.22
CA MET A 31 -9.85 11.49 -21.40
C MET A 31 -9.26 10.97 -20.09
N ILE A 32 -9.41 11.71 -18.98
CA ILE A 32 -8.96 11.28 -17.66
C ILE A 32 -9.65 9.97 -17.25
N ASP A 33 -10.98 9.89 -17.40
CA ASP A 33 -11.75 8.70 -17.03
C ASP A 33 -11.33 7.46 -17.84
N GLU A 34 -11.06 7.62 -19.15
CA GLU A 34 -10.56 6.55 -20.00
C GLU A 34 -9.17 6.06 -19.56
N GLU A 35 -8.28 6.97 -19.21
CA GLU A 35 -6.94 6.65 -18.75
C GLU A 35 -6.93 5.99 -17.36
N VAL A 36 -7.79 6.45 -16.45
CA VAL A 36 -7.99 5.80 -15.14
C VAL A 36 -8.50 4.37 -15.33
N ARG A 37 -9.46 4.15 -16.24
CA ARG A 37 -9.96 2.80 -16.54
C ARG A 37 -8.85 1.90 -17.06
N LYS A 38 -8.01 2.38 -17.99
CA LYS A 38 -6.85 1.62 -18.50
C LYS A 38 -5.85 1.29 -17.38
N LEU A 39 -5.56 2.25 -16.51
CA LEU A 39 -4.66 2.04 -15.38
C LEU A 39 -5.17 0.94 -14.45
N VAL A 40 -6.43 1.02 -14.03
CA VAL A 40 -7.06 0.03 -13.15
C VAL A 40 -7.10 -1.35 -13.82
N ALA A 41 -7.49 -1.41 -15.09
CA ALA A 41 -7.50 -2.67 -15.85
C ALA A 41 -6.10 -3.30 -15.92
N SER A 42 -5.06 -2.52 -16.23
CA SER A 42 -3.69 -3.02 -16.29
C SER A 42 -3.18 -3.52 -14.93
N ALA A 43 -3.53 -2.84 -13.84
CA ALA A 43 -3.17 -3.25 -12.49
C ALA A 43 -3.89 -4.54 -12.10
N TYR A 44 -5.17 -4.68 -12.46
CA TYR A 44 -5.96 -5.88 -12.27
C TYR A 44 -5.36 -7.07 -13.03
N GLU A 45 -5.13 -6.94 -14.33
CA GLU A 45 -4.55 -8.00 -15.16
C GLU A 45 -3.17 -8.43 -14.66
N ARG A 46 -2.31 -7.46 -14.29
CA ARG A 46 -1.00 -7.74 -13.71
C ARG A 46 -1.12 -8.52 -12.39
N THR A 47 -2.08 -8.16 -11.55
CA THR A 47 -2.29 -8.82 -10.25
C THR A 47 -2.84 -10.23 -10.44
N VAL A 48 -3.82 -10.42 -11.32
CA VAL A 48 -4.37 -11.74 -11.66
C VAL A 48 -3.26 -12.63 -12.20
N LYS A 49 -2.44 -12.13 -13.13
CA LYS A 49 -1.31 -12.89 -13.66
C LYS A 49 -0.34 -13.29 -12.54
N LEU A 50 0.05 -12.35 -11.68
CA LEU A 50 0.96 -12.64 -10.57
C LEU A 50 0.42 -13.71 -9.62
N LEU A 51 -0.86 -13.60 -9.23
CA LEU A 51 -1.50 -14.57 -8.35
C LEU A 51 -1.70 -15.94 -9.01
N THR A 52 -1.92 -15.96 -10.33
CA THR A 52 -2.05 -17.20 -11.10
C THR A 52 -0.69 -17.90 -11.24
N ASP A 53 0.37 -17.16 -11.56
CA ASP A 53 1.75 -17.67 -11.64
C ASP A 53 2.23 -18.21 -10.27
N LYS A 54 1.69 -17.66 -9.18
CA LYS A 54 1.97 -18.05 -7.79
C LYS A 54 0.84 -18.83 -7.12
N LYS A 55 -0.07 -19.43 -7.90
CA LYS A 55 -1.28 -20.09 -7.38
C LYS A 55 -0.98 -21.15 -6.31
N ASN A 56 0.04 -21.97 -6.53
CA ASN A 56 0.44 -23.02 -5.57
C ASN A 56 0.90 -22.43 -4.24
N ASP A 57 1.57 -21.28 -4.26
CA ASP A 57 2.06 -20.62 -3.06
C ASP A 57 0.91 -19.93 -2.30
N VAL A 58 -0.06 -19.35 -3.03
CA VAL A 58 -1.30 -18.81 -2.45
C VAL A 58 -2.13 -19.92 -1.78
N GLU A 59 -2.24 -21.09 -2.41
CA GLU A 59 -2.96 -22.23 -1.86
C GLU A 59 -2.34 -22.74 -0.55
N LYS A 60 -1.00 -22.82 -0.49
CA LYS A 60 -0.29 -23.16 0.76
C LYS A 60 -0.61 -22.18 1.89
N VAL A 61 -0.60 -20.87 1.60
CA VAL A 61 -0.90 -19.83 2.59
C VAL A 61 -2.35 -19.95 3.06
N ALA A 62 -3.29 -20.15 2.13
CA ALA A 62 -4.70 -20.33 2.45
C ALA A 62 -4.94 -21.58 3.32
N GLN A 63 -4.28 -22.70 3.00
CA GLN A 63 -4.39 -23.92 3.80
C GLN A 63 -3.85 -23.73 5.22
N LEU A 64 -2.75 -23.00 5.37
CA LEU A 64 -2.19 -22.69 6.68
C LEU A 64 -3.13 -21.79 7.49
N LEU A 65 -3.77 -20.79 6.85
CA LEU A 65 -4.76 -19.92 7.48
C LEU A 65 -6.01 -20.67 7.99
N LEU A 66 -6.40 -21.77 7.34
CA LEU A 66 -7.49 -22.62 7.83
C LEU A 66 -7.13 -23.31 9.15
N SER A 67 -5.84 -23.59 9.39
CA SER A 67 -5.35 -24.21 10.63
C SER A 67 -4.92 -23.20 11.70
N LYS A 68 -4.43 -22.03 11.28
CA LYS A 68 -3.90 -20.97 12.14
C LYS A 68 -4.47 -19.63 11.69
N GLU A 69 -5.31 -19.01 12.50
CA GLU A 69 -6.05 -17.78 12.16
C GLU A 69 -5.14 -16.57 11.84
N VAL A 70 -3.92 -16.57 12.39
CA VAL A 70 -2.96 -15.46 12.22
C VAL A 70 -1.60 -16.02 11.80
N LEU A 71 -1.06 -15.49 10.70
CA LEU A 71 0.30 -15.80 10.22
C LEU A 71 1.26 -14.67 10.55
N ASN A 72 2.37 -15.02 11.21
CA ASN A 72 3.49 -14.12 11.46
C ASN A 72 4.51 -14.20 10.32
N ARG A 73 5.50 -13.28 10.34
CA ARG A 73 6.56 -13.23 9.33
C ARG A 73 7.34 -14.54 9.23
N ASP A 74 7.65 -15.17 10.37
CA ASP A 74 8.39 -16.44 10.40
C ASP A 74 7.60 -17.60 9.77
N ASP A 75 6.27 -17.60 9.92
CA ASP A 75 5.39 -18.57 9.26
C ASP A 75 5.43 -18.36 7.74
N MET A 76 5.45 -17.11 7.27
CA MET A 76 5.56 -16.80 5.84
C MET A 76 6.94 -17.16 5.26
N ILE A 77 8.02 -16.92 6.01
CA ILE A 77 9.38 -17.28 5.60
C ILE A 77 9.57 -18.80 5.57
N SER A 78 9.03 -19.52 6.55
CA SER A 78 9.10 -20.99 6.56
C SER A 78 8.28 -21.61 5.43
N LEU A 79 7.16 -20.98 5.03
CA LEU A 79 6.28 -21.49 3.98
C LEU A 79 6.74 -21.13 2.55
N LEU A 80 7.18 -19.89 2.34
CA LEU A 80 7.48 -19.33 1.01
C LEU A 80 8.98 -19.05 0.78
N GLY A 81 9.80 -19.17 1.83
CA GLY A 81 11.22 -18.80 1.80
C GLY A 81 11.46 -17.32 2.08
N LYS A 82 12.73 -16.92 2.04
CA LYS A 82 13.14 -15.51 2.23
C LYS A 82 12.68 -14.66 1.05
N ARG A 83 12.23 -13.44 1.35
CA ARG A 83 11.82 -12.47 0.34
C ARG A 83 13.00 -12.14 -0.60
N PRO A 84 12.83 -12.22 -1.93
CA PRO A 84 13.92 -11.98 -2.89
C PRO A 84 14.21 -10.49 -3.14
N PHE A 85 13.73 -9.60 -2.27
CA PHE A 85 13.91 -8.16 -2.37
C PHE A 85 14.54 -7.65 -1.06
N VAL A 86 15.52 -6.75 -1.17
CA VAL A 86 16.16 -6.13 -0.01
C VAL A 86 15.09 -5.34 0.75
N GLU A 87 14.83 -5.73 2.00
CA GLU A 87 13.91 -4.98 2.85
C GLU A 87 14.62 -3.70 3.31
N LYS A 88 14.06 -2.54 2.92
CA LYS A 88 14.53 -1.21 3.35
C LYS A 88 14.02 -0.83 4.74
N ASN A 89 13.21 -1.69 5.31
CA ASN A 89 12.54 -1.47 6.58
C ASN A 89 13.48 -1.91 7.69
N ASN A 90 13.83 -0.98 8.58
CA ASN A 90 14.56 -1.21 9.83
C ASN A 90 13.82 -2.13 10.83
N TYR A 91 12.83 -2.88 10.35
CA TYR A 91 11.96 -3.79 11.09
C TYR A 91 12.70 -4.98 11.70
N GLU A 92 13.84 -5.38 11.12
CA GLU A 92 14.75 -6.36 11.72
C GLU A 92 15.27 -5.90 13.09
N GLU A 93 15.44 -4.59 13.29
CA GLU A 93 15.98 -3.98 14.51
C GLU A 93 14.98 -4.00 15.68
N TYR A 94 13.67 -4.12 15.39
CA TYR A 94 12.61 -4.16 16.41
C TYR A 94 12.37 -5.56 16.99
N PHE A 95 12.74 -6.62 16.27
CA PHE A 95 12.48 -8.02 16.66
C PHE A 95 13.76 -8.81 16.99
N ASN A 96 14.94 -8.29 16.65
CA ASN A 96 16.23 -8.78 17.15
C ASN A 96 16.80 -7.77 18.15
N PRO A 97 16.48 -7.85 19.45
CA PRO A 97 17.16 -7.03 20.44
C PRO A 97 18.62 -7.47 20.49
N LYS A 98 19.50 -6.71 19.84
CA LYS A 98 20.89 -6.67 20.30
C LYS A 98 20.84 -5.98 21.65
N GLU A 99 21.28 -6.68 22.70
CA GLU A 99 21.46 -6.10 24.03
C GLU A 99 22.18 -4.75 23.88
N ASN A 100 21.51 -3.66 24.29
CA ASN A 100 21.95 -2.25 24.30
C ASN A 100 21.43 -1.31 23.19
N THR A 101 20.11 -1.24 22.97
CA THR A 101 19.49 0.01 22.46
C THR A 101 18.38 0.47 23.40
N PRO A 102 18.37 1.75 23.82
CA PRO A 102 17.34 2.27 24.71
C PRO A 102 15.96 2.20 24.03
N PRO A 103 14.90 1.95 24.80
CA PRO A 103 13.56 1.74 24.24
C PRO A 103 13.06 3.00 23.52
N PRO A 104 12.27 2.85 22.44
CA PRO A 104 11.65 3.98 21.77
C PRO A 104 10.71 4.71 22.74
N PRO A 105 10.56 6.04 22.61
CA PRO A 105 9.64 6.79 23.46
C PRO A 105 8.22 6.26 23.23
N SER A 106 7.58 5.82 24.32
CA SER A 106 6.21 5.34 24.33
C SER A 106 5.29 6.29 23.55
N ALA A 107 4.47 5.72 22.68
CA ALA A 107 3.42 6.44 21.95
C ALA A 107 2.30 6.87 22.92
N GLU A 108 2.60 7.76 23.85
CA GLU A 108 1.67 8.43 24.75
C GLU A 108 2.21 9.83 25.03
N GLN A 109 1.80 10.80 24.21
CA GLN A 109 1.50 12.19 24.60
C GLN A 109 1.21 13.03 23.34
N SER A 110 -0.02 12.93 22.84
CA SER A 110 -0.65 14.00 22.07
C SER A 110 -2.14 14.08 22.45
N GLN A 111 -2.38 14.10 23.76
CA GLN A 111 -3.60 14.63 24.36
C GLN A 111 -3.17 15.59 25.47
N SER A 112 -3.11 16.89 25.16
CA SER A 112 -3.40 18.03 26.05
C SER A 112 -2.74 19.30 25.52
N SER A 113 -3.57 20.18 24.97
CA SER A 113 -3.48 21.65 24.98
C SER A 113 -4.74 22.11 24.22
N SER A 114 -5.94 22.07 24.82
CA SER A 114 -6.49 23.10 25.72
C SER A 114 -6.33 24.52 25.18
N ASN A 115 -7.47 25.10 24.76
CA ASN A 115 -7.88 26.50 24.80
C ASN A 115 -6.83 27.55 25.20
N ALA A 116 -6.64 28.51 24.30
CA ALA A 116 -6.60 29.94 24.61
C ALA A 116 -7.09 30.73 23.38
#